data_AF-A0A645E0Z4-F1
#
_entry.id   AF-A0A645E0Z4-F1
#
_cell.length_a   1.000
_cell.length_b   1.000
_cell.length_c   1.000
_cell.angle_alpha   90.00
_cell.angle_beta   90.00
_cell.angle_gamma   90.00
#
_symmetry.space_group_name_H-M   'P 1'
#
loop_
_entity.id
_entity.type
_entity.pdbx_description
1 polymer ?
#
loop_
_entity_poly.entity_id
_entity_poly.type
_entity_poly.pdbx_seq_one_letter_code
_entity_poly.pdbx_strand_id
1 'polypeptide(L)' 'MNFSTEDIVMVKESASGYFELLSDFEQAVFIRFINGSNFQTIAEELNCEVTSIKNAYDRCHRKMKRLLD' A
#
# COMPACT_ATOMS: atom_id res chain seq x y z
N MET A 1 -5.47 -7.91 -10.63
CA MET A 1 -6.36 -7.11 -9.77
C MET A 1 -5.61 -5.84 -9.43
N ASN A 2 -5.99 -4.72 -10.07
CA ASN A 2 -5.53 -3.40 -9.66
C ASN A 2 -6.51 -2.89 -8.60
N PHE A 3 -6.00 -2.17 -7.60
CA PHE A 3 -6.89 -1.42 -6.72
C PHE A 3 -7.59 -0.36 -7.55
N SER A 4 -8.89 -0.18 -7.33
CA SER A 4 -9.55 1.04 -7.78
C SER A 4 -9.08 2.18 -6.90
N THR A 5 -8.96 3.38 -7.48
CA THR A 5 -8.65 4.61 -6.73
C THR A 5 -9.61 4.80 -5.54
N GLU A 6 -10.82 4.26 -5.66
CA GLU A 6 -11.88 4.25 -4.64
C GLU A 6 -11.50 3.46 -3.38
N ASP A 7 -10.92 2.26 -3.51
CA ASP A 7 -10.46 1.44 -2.37
C ASP A 7 -9.37 2.17 -1.56
N ILE A 8 -8.51 2.89 -2.27
CA ILE A 8 -7.41 3.66 -1.70
C ILE A 8 -7.94 4.87 -0.92
N VAL A 9 -8.92 5.57 -1.49
CA VAL A 9 -9.56 6.74 -0.86
C VAL A 9 -10.32 6.31 0.40
N MET A 10 -11.09 5.22 0.33
CA MET A 10 -11.86 4.71 1.46
C MET A 10 -10.97 4.40 2.67
N VAL A 11 -9.80 3.81 2.42
CA VAL A 11 -8.81 3.56 3.47
C VAL A 11 -8.20 4.84 3.99
N LYS A 12 -7.81 5.78 3.13
CA LYS A 12 -7.25 7.06 3.58
C LYS A 12 -8.20 7.83 4.51
N GLU A 13 -9.51 7.76 4.26
CA GLU A 13 -10.52 8.43 5.08
C GLU A 13 -10.87 7.67 6.38
N SER A 14 -10.75 6.34 6.39
CA SER A 14 -11.16 5.49 7.52
C SER A 14 -9.98 4.99 8.40
N ALA A 15 -8.73 5.19 7.97
CA ALA A 15 -7.56 4.48 8.52
C ALA A 15 -6.98 5.09 9.79
N SER A 16 -7.75 5.19 10.86
CA SER A 16 -7.14 5.22 12.19
C SER A 16 -6.47 3.87 12.52
N GLY A 17 -7.07 2.73 12.14
CA GLY A 17 -6.53 1.39 12.48
C GLY A 17 -5.81 0.63 11.36
N TYR A 18 -6.01 0.96 10.08
CA TYR A 18 -5.39 0.20 8.98
C TYR A 18 -3.88 0.41 8.89
N PHE A 19 -3.40 1.65 9.03
CA PHE A 19 -1.97 1.92 9.04
C PHE A 19 -1.28 1.15 10.19
N GLU A 20 -1.92 0.99 11.35
CA GLU A 20 -1.38 0.23 12.47
C GLU A 20 -1.21 -1.28 12.17
N LEU A 21 -1.98 -1.82 11.22
CA LEU A 21 -1.81 -3.21 10.77
C LEU A 21 -0.65 -3.38 9.80
N LEU A 22 -0.19 -2.30 9.16
CA LEU A 22 0.90 -2.32 8.18
C LEU A 22 2.25 -2.19 8.90
N SER A 23 3.24 -2.94 8.44
CA SER A 23 4.63 -2.70 8.83
C SER A 23 5.14 -1.36 8.26
N ASP A 24 6.20 -0.79 8.84
CA ASP A 24 6.78 0.48 8.37
C ASP A 24 7.09 0.48 6.87
N PHE A 25 7.57 -0.65 6.35
CA PHE A 25 7.82 -0.83 4.92
C PHE A 25 6.54 -0.81 4.09
N GLU A 26 5.50 -1.50 4.55
CA GLU A 26 4.20 -1.56 3.88
C GLU A 26 3.53 -0.19 3.85
N GLN A 27 3.59 0.55 4.96
CA GLN A 27 3.12 1.93 5.04
C GLN A 27 3.90 2.82 4.06
N ALA A 28 5.24 2.73 4.04
CA ALA A 28 6.09 3.53 3.18
C ALA A 28 5.81 3.29 1.69
N VAL A 29 5.55 2.03 1.30
CA VAL A 29 5.13 1.65 -0.06
C VAL A 29 3.75 2.19 -0.37
N PHE A 30 2.79 1.97 0.52
CA PHE A 30 1.41 2.38 0.32
C PHE A 30 1.28 3.90 0.20
N ILE A 31 1.89 4.68 1.10
CA ILE A 31 1.85 6.15 1.08
C ILE A 31 2.40 6.71 -0.25
N ARG A 32 3.49 6.15 -0.78
CA ARG A 32 4.03 6.62 -2.06
C ARG A 32 3.14 6.23 -3.23
N PHE A 33 2.58 5.03 -3.19
CA PHE A 33 1.66 4.56 -4.22
C PHE A 33 0.40 5.43 -4.29
N ILE A 34 -0.21 5.78 -3.15
CA ILE A 34 -1.38 6.67 -3.10
C ILE A 34 -1.05 8.11 -3.51
N ASN A 35 0.22 8.52 -3.38
CA ASN A 35 0.70 9.81 -3.88
C ASN A 35 0.94 9.81 -5.41
N GLY A 36 0.68 8.69 -6.09
CA GLY A 36 0.81 8.57 -7.54
C GLY A 36 2.16 8.03 -8.02
N SER A 37 3.06 7.64 -7.12
CA SER A 37 4.32 7.00 -7.51
C SER A 37 4.05 5.57 -7.99
N ASN A 38 4.69 5.19 -9.10
CA ASN A 38 4.63 3.81 -9.61
C ASN A 38 5.58 2.88 -8.83
N PHE A 39 5.40 1.56 -8.94
CA PHE A 39 6.20 0.59 -8.20
C PHE A 39 7.71 0.68 -8.46
N GLN A 40 8.12 1.12 -9.65
CA GLN A 40 9.53 1.24 -10.00
C GLN A 40 10.16 2.43 -9.30
N THR A 41 9.52 3.59 -9.35
CA THR A 41 9.94 4.79 -8.62
C THR A 41 10.00 4.53 -7.12
N ILE A 42 9.00 3.84 -6.56
CA ILE A 42 8.99 3.48 -5.13
C ILE A 42 10.15 2.54 -4.79
N ALA A 43 10.46 1.58 -5.66
CA ALA A 43 11.58 0.67 -5.48
C ALA A 43 12.91 1.43 -5.47
N GLU A 44 13.09 2.38 -6.39
CA GLU A 44 14.27 3.24 -6.44
C GLU A 44 14.40 4.12 -5.18
N GLU A 45 13.30 4.75 -4.75
CA GLU A 45 13.27 5.61 -3.55
C GLU A 45 13.53 4.84 -2.25
N LEU A 46 13.01 3.62 -2.14
CA LEU A 46 13.20 2.75 -0.97
C LEU A 46 14.47 1.91 -1.06
N ASN A 47 15.24 2.05 -2.14
CA ASN A 47 16.43 1.24 -2.42
C ASN A 47 16.14 -0.28 -2.31
N CYS A 48 15.02 -0.71 -2.90
CA CYS A 48 14.49 -2.06 -2.84
C CYS A 48 14.24 -2.61 -4.23
N GLU A 49 14.03 -3.92 -4.35
CA GLU A 49 13.54 -4.50 -5.61
C GLU A 49 12.05 -4.22 -5.83
N VAL A 50 11.67 -4.00 -7.09
CA VAL A 50 10.26 -3.84 -7.50
C VAL A 50 9.41 -5.04 -7.06
N THR A 51 10.00 -6.25 -7.04
CA THR A 51 9.35 -7.46 -6.53
C THR A 51 8.98 -7.33 -5.05
N SER A 52 9.85 -6.73 -4.23
CA SER A 52 9.56 -6.47 -2.82
C SER A 52 8.45 -5.44 -2.65
N ILE A 53 8.40 -4.41 -3.50
CA ILE A 53 7.31 -3.42 -3.52
C ILE A 53 5.98 -4.10 -3.84
N LYS A 54 5.95 -4.95 -4.89
CA LYS A 54 4.76 -5.72 -5.26
C LYS A 54 4.30 -6.64 -4.12
N ASN A 55 5.23 -7.31 -3.44
CA ASN A 55 4.91 -8.16 -2.30
C ASN A 55 4.34 -7.36 -1.11
N ALA A 56 4.94 -6.21 -0.79
CA ALA A 56 4.41 -5.31 0.25
C ALA A 56 3.00 -4.83 -0.11
N TYR A 57 2.79 -4.43 -1.36
CA TYR A 57 1.50 -4.01 -1.87
C TYR A 57 0.44 -5.11 -1.81
N ASP A 58 0.80 -6.36 -2.17
CA ASP A 58 -0.10 -7.51 -2.05
C ASP A 58 -0.48 -7.79 -0.58
N ARG A 59 0.47 -7.65 0.36
CA ARG A 59 0.20 -7.77 1.79
C ARG A 59 -0.74 -6.68 2.29
N CYS A 60 -0.55 -5.43 1.87
CA CYS A 60 -1.48 -4.32 2.12
C CYS A 60 -2.89 -4.72 1.66
N HIS A 61 -3.03 -5.21 0.42
CA HIS A 61 -4.32 -5.62 -0.14
C HIS A 61 -5.04 -6.68 0.70
N ARG A 62 -4.33 -7.72 1.12
CA ARG A 62 -4.93 -8.79 1.95
C ARG A 62 -5.41 -8.27 3.31
N LYS A 63 -4.64 -7.37 3.93
CA LYS A 63 -5.02 -6.73 5.21
C LYS A 63 -6.24 -5.84 5.04
N MET A 64 -6.27 -5.06 3.96
CA MET A 64 -7.38 -4.17 3.63
C MET A 64 -8.66 -4.94 3.37
N LYS A 65 -8.58 -6.01 2.58
CA LYS A 65 -9.71 -6.90 2.30
C LYS A 65 -10.28 -7.52 3.58
N ARG A 66 -9.44 -7.83 4.58
CA ARG A 66 -9.89 -8.33 5.88
C ARG A 66 -10.59 -7.28 6.75
N LEU A 67 -10.33 -5.99 6.51
CA LEU A 67 -11.01 -4.91 7.24
C LEU A 67 -12.38 -4.56 6.64
N LEU A 68 -12.54 -4.81 5.34
CA LEU A 68 -13.75 -4.52 4.57
C LEU A 68 -14.71 -5.72 4.48
N ASP A 69 -14.31 -6.88 5.02
CA ASP A 69 -15.13 -8.09 5.14
C ASP A 69 -15.95 -8.08 6.43
#